data_AF-A0A851IDK4-F1
#
_entry.id   AF-A0A851IDK4-F1
#
_cell.length_a   1.000
_cell.length_b   1.000
_cell.length_c   1.000
_cell.angle_alpha   90.00
_cell.angle_beta   90.00
_cell.angle_gamma   90.00
#
_symmetry.space_group_name_H-M   'P 1'
#
loop_
_entity.id
_entity.type
_entity.pdbx_description
1 polymer ?
#
loop_
_entity_poly.entity_id
_entity_poly.type
_entity_poly.pdbx_seq_one_letter_code
_entity_poly.pdbx_strand_id
1 'polypeptide(L)'
;MIKKINLQKIKFSVVILVILSAMSINTFSAPKEVKKLEWKQISLEPDLDGDGIKDKIDVDYAVEGNNVHLKFTPYVFNEKAKFTRGKSVEKTITKTEFEAKFDTFIKGFIAEYPKKGGAASAQKPKTQTSKPEKKQETQPVKEIKTNETDKKPVSQKKNKDDSKGNQKNSQAVGNNKPAETPKQSNMEKAQDSVIEKKQNESKEKEPKETAKAPKNINSIKGQYSYVKEFNTQRPKNLTFDFQYDKHSPKEMDEFVFVKTAASIRKEPNSNAKSIKSAAYSHKYKTTGIVKTNSGNKSDEWYELFFDNQVGYIPKSAVEKREFDWNDMMAKVDKTNKFIREAVSANKKIYVLDDYVPLGGGESGKRDKFGNRANQSEFGYTDKSFKDYINIPDRTIMVVEDENDKYVKVKIDAYDNGTYYLKPSTKRYLKDAGITGEITRFIYVDRASQDEIVIEKSGSGWNVVTSSFVTTGKDAGNSFATPYGTFLIAYSKPVMSYTGSGSNAVVGDARYAVRFSGGGYMHGIPSLFEPKNTREQRKAATAKKIGTYPESHKCIRHYDDQIKFIYDWLGNSTPGDSEGLRVPSVPTVMLVK
;
A
#
# COMPACT_ATOMS: atom_id res chain seq x y z
N MET A 1 -9.98 24.28 -29.96
CA MET A 1 -10.36 22.87 -30.21
C MET A 1 -10.42 22.18 -28.85
N ILE A 2 -11.52 21.49 -28.51
CA ILE A 2 -11.81 21.09 -27.12
C ILE A 2 -10.90 19.93 -26.68
N LYS A 3 -10.19 20.10 -25.56
CA LYS A 3 -9.38 19.05 -24.94
C LYS A 3 -10.27 18.00 -24.27
N LYS A 4 -10.53 16.88 -24.95
CA LYS A 4 -11.12 15.68 -24.33
C LYS A 4 -10.08 15.00 -23.44
N ILE A 5 -10.29 15.05 -22.13
CA ILE A 5 -9.46 14.35 -21.15
C ILE A 5 -10.04 12.94 -20.97
N ASN A 6 -9.25 11.89 -21.25
CA ASN A 6 -9.70 10.50 -21.11
C ASN A 6 -9.47 10.02 -19.67
N LEU A 7 -10.54 9.62 -18.98
CA LEU A 7 -10.61 9.62 -17.52
C LEU A 7 -11.33 8.38 -16.97
N GLN A 8 -10.72 7.20 -17.14
CA GLN A 8 -11.30 5.97 -16.62
C GLN A 8 -11.17 5.89 -15.09
N LYS A 9 -12.31 5.67 -14.40
CA LYS A 9 -12.45 5.56 -12.93
C LYS A 9 -12.16 6.84 -12.09
N ILE A 10 -12.87 7.94 -12.35
CA ILE A 10 -12.97 9.03 -11.37
C ILE A 10 -14.05 8.72 -10.29
N LYS A 11 -13.71 8.87 -9.00
CA LYS A 11 -14.68 9.16 -7.91
C LYS A 11 -15.01 10.66 -7.93
N PHE A 12 -16.28 11.07 -7.81
CA PHE A 12 -16.71 12.48 -8.01
C PHE A 12 -15.87 13.56 -7.30
N SER A 13 -15.33 13.26 -6.11
CA SER A 13 -14.38 14.11 -5.37
C SER A 13 -13.15 14.56 -6.20
N VAL A 14 -12.63 13.72 -7.10
CA VAL A 14 -11.48 14.07 -7.95
C VAL A 14 -11.89 14.97 -9.11
N VAL A 15 -13.13 14.84 -9.62
CA VAL A 15 -13.70 15.84 -10.55
C VAL A 15 -13.83 17.20 -9.86
N ILE A 16 -14.32 17.20 -8.61
CA ILE A 16 -14.44 18.43 -7.82
C ILE A 16 -13.06 19.10 -7.65
N LEU A 17 -12.03 18.34 -7.26
CA LEU A 17 -10.63 18.82 -7.21
C LEU A 17 -10.11 19.38 -8.55
N VAL A 18 -10.38 18.70 -9.67
CA VAL A 18 -9.97 19.18 -11.01
C VAL A 18 -10.64 20.51 -11.34
N ILE A 19 -11.94 20.66 -11.12
CA ILE A 19 -12.65 21.91 -11.42
C ILE A 19 -12.23 23.02 -10.44
N LEU A 20 -12.10 22.73 -9.14
CA LEU A 20 -11.61 23.67 -8.12
C LEU A 20 -10.22 24.21 -8.45
N SER A 21 -9.27 23.35 -8.83
CA SER A 21 -7.92 23.79 -9.21
C SER A 21 -7.94 24.79 -10.38
N ALA A 22 -8.93 24.70 -11.28
CA ALA A 22 -9.16 25.66 -12.35
C ALA A 22 -9.92 26.92 -11.92
N MET A 23 -10.54 26.96 -10.73
CA MET A 23 -11.13 28.17 -10.13
C MET A 23 -10.13 28.99 -9.32
N SER A 24 -9.14 28.35 -8.69
CA SER A 24 -8.14 29.00 -7.82
C SER A 24 -7.18 29.91 -8.58
N ILE A 25 -6.98 29.68 -9.88
CA ILE A 25 -6.17 30.54 -10.77
C ILE A 25 -7.00 31.68 -11.34
N ASN A 26 -7.08 32.82 -10.63
CA ASN A 26 -7.19 34.18 -11.20
C ASN A 26 -7.20 35.27 -10.11
N THR A 27 -6.03 35.83 -9.79
CA THR A 27 -5.90 37.11 -9.05
C THR A 27 -4.77 37.96 -9.64
N PHE A 28 -4.99 38.49 -10.85
CA PHE A 28 -4.23 39.63 -11.36
C PHE A 28 -5.15 40.54 -12.17
N SER A 29 -5.27 41.80 -11.73
CA SER A 29 -6.16 42.78 -12.37
C SER A 29 -5.48 43.44 -13.57
N ALA A 30 -6.14 43.36 -14.72
CA ALA A 30 -5.86 44.16 -15.91
C ALA A 30 -7.20 44.64 -16.51
N PRO A 31 -7.22 45.70 -17.33
CA PRO A 31 -8.48 46.33 -17.77
C PRO A 31 -9.41 45.46 -18.62
N LYS A 32 -10.64 45.94 -18.80
CA LYS A 32 -11.75 45.22 -19.46
C LYS A 32 -11.52 45.01 -20.97
N GLU A 33 -10.96 43.86 -21.33
CA GLU A 33 -11.37 43.17 -22.57
C GLU A 33 -12.52 42.20 -22.28
N VAL A 34 -13.42 42.01 -23.24
CA VAL A 34 -14.52 41.04 -23.14
C VAL A 34 -13.99 39.62 -23.35
N LYS A 35 -13.39 39.05 -22.29
CA LYS A 35 -12.85 37.68 -22.30
C LYS A 35 -13.95 36.67 -22.61
N LYS A 36 -13.84 36.04 -23.79
CA LYS A 36 -14.71 34.95 -24.24
C LYS A 36 -14.67 33.78 -23.24
N LEU A 37 -15.84 33.36 -22.77
CA LEU A 37 -16.01 32.32 -21.75
C LEU A 37 -15.32 31.00 -22.16
N GLU A 38 -14.25 30.60 -21.44
CA GLU A 38 -13.43 29.44 -21.78
C GLU A 38 -14.03 28.15 -21.18
N TRP A 39 -14.66 27.33 -22.03
CA TRP A 39 -15.21 26.04 -21.64
C TRP A 39 -14.16 24.92 -21.68
N LYS A 40 -14.09 24.14 -20.60
CA LYS A 40 -13.21 22.98 -20.39
C LYS A 40 -14.06 21.74 -20.18
N GLN A 41 -13.62 20.59 -20.69
CA GLN A 41 -14.39 19.35 -20.67
C GLN A 41 -13.68 18.27 -19.84
N ILE A 42 -14.46 17.55 -19.03
CA ILE A 42 -14.08 16.28 -18.38
C ILE A 42 -15.13 15.21 -18.70
N SER A 43 -14.79 13.93 -18.50
CA SER A 43 -15.72 12.81 -18.65
C SER A 43 -15.78 11.96 -17.37
N LEU A 44 -16.97 11.49 -17.05
CA LEU A 44 -17.28 10.54 -15.98
C LEU A 44 -17.75 9.22 -16.61
N GLU A 45 -17.48 8.09 -15.96
CA GLU A 45 -17.95 6.75 -16.36
C GLU A 45 -18.87 6.12 -15.30
N PRO A 46 -20.10 6.63 -15.09
CA PRO A 46 -21.10 5.95 -14.27
C PRO A 46 -21.81 4.84 -15.06
N ASP A 47 -22.70 4.13 -14.38
CA ASP A 47 -23.82 3.41 -14.99
C ASP A 47 -25.03 4.37 -14.96
N LEU A 48 -25.61 4.73 -16.11
CA LEU A 48 -26.73 5.67 -16.20
C LEU A 48 -28.09 4.97 -16.32
N ASP A 49 -28.21 3.90 -17.09
CA ASP A 49 -29.49 3.20 -17.28
C ASP A 49 -29.70 1.97 -16.37
N GLY A 50 -28.69 1.58 -15.60
CA GLY A 50 -28.77 0.50 -14.61
C GLY A 50 -28.56 -0.91 -15.18
N ASP A 51 -28.12 -1.06 -16.43
CA ASP A 51 -27.86 -2.38 -17.04
C ASP A 51 -26.50 -3.01 -16.66
N GLY A 52 -25.70 -2.31 -15.84
CA GLY A 52 -24.39 -2.78 -15.36
C GLY A 52 -23.23 -2.50 -16.33
N ILE A 53 -23.49 -1.92 -17.50
CA ILE A 53 -22.45 -1.46 -18.43
C ILE A 53 -21.99 -0.04 -18.04
N LYS A 54 -20.80 0.34 -18.53
CA LYS A 54 -20.28 1.69 -18.36
C LYS A 54 -20.84 2.64 -19.40
N ASP A 55 -21.66 3.56 -18.92
CA ASP A 55 -22.07 4.77 -19.63
C ASP A 55 -21.04 5.88 -19.46
N LYS A 56 -21.36 7.08 -19.97
CA LYS A 56 -20.49 8.24 -19.85
C LYS A 56 -21.28 9.55 -19.70
N ILE A 57 -20.85 10.42 -18.78
CA ILE A 57 -21.28 11.83 -18.77
C ILE A 57 -20.08 12.70 -19.19
N ASP A 58 -20.23 13.49 -20.25
CA ASP A 58 -19.32 14.61 -20.50
C ASP A 58 -19.81 15.82 -19.69
N VAL A 59 -18.92 16.43 -18.90
CA VAL A 59 -19.21 17.67 -18.17
C VAL A 59 -18.34 18.78 -18.74
N ASP A 60 -18.96 19.70 -19.48
CA ASP A 60 -18.33 20.95 -19.86
C ASP A 60 -18.51 21.95 -18.70
N TYR A 61 -17.47 22.72 -18.38
CA TYR A 61 -17.52 23.75 -17.34
C TYR A 61 -16.79 25.03 -17.76
N ALA A 62 -17.25 26.17 -17.26
CA ALA A 62 -16.59 27.47 -17.40
C ALA A 62 -16.75 28.30 -16.12
N VAL A 63 -15.84 29.23 -15.87
CA VAL A 63 -15.80 30.05 -14.64
C VAL A 63 -15.91 31.53 -15.00
N GLU A 64 -16.93 32.22 -14.49
CA GLU A 64 -17.20 33.63 -14.77
C GLU A 64 -17.40 34.39 -13.45
N GLY A 65 -16.43 35.21 -13.05
CA GLY A 65 -16.46 35.92 -11.77
C GLY A 65 -16.54 34.98 -10.56
N ASN A 66 -17.70 34.96 -9.90
CA ASN A 66 -18.02 34.05 -8.78
C ASN A 66 -18.88 32.83 -9.21
N ASN A 67 -19.26 32.74 -10.47
CA ASN A 67 -20.11 31.67 -11.01
C ASN A 67 -19.29 30.58 -11.69
N VAL A 68 -19.82 29.36 -11.63
CA VAL A 68 -19.33 28.16 -12.30
C VAL A 68 -20.49 27.63 -13.14
N HIS A 69 -20.37 27.79 -14.46
CA HIS A 69 -21.32 27.28 -15.42
C HIS A 69 -20.96 25.85 -15.78
N LEU A 70 -21.96 24.96 -15.84
CA LEU A 70 -21.82 23.52 -15.95
C LEU A 70 -22.84 22.98 -16.96
N LYS A 71 -22.40 22.12 -17.87
CA LYS A 71 -23.23 21.45 -18.88
C LYS A 71 -22.95 19.97 -18.86
N PHE A 72 -23.93 19.19 -18.44
CA PHE A 72 -23.85 17.74 -18.30
C PHE A 72 -24.48 17.10 -19.52
N THR A 73 -23.71 16.34 -20.30
CA THR A 73 -24.15 15.64 -21.50
C THR A 73 -24.02 14.12 -21.29
N PRO A 74 -25.13 13.39 -21.09
CA PRO A 74 -25.12 11.95 -20.89
C PRO A 74 -24.97 11.19 -22.22
N TYR A 75 -24.37 10.01 -22.15
CA TYR A 75 -24.16 9.08 -23.25
C TYR A 75 -24.35 7.64 -22.76
N VAL A 76 -25.34 6.92 -23.29
CA VAL A 76 -25.63 5.52 -22.91
C VAL A 76 -24.97 4.56 -23.90
N PHE A 77 -24.34 3.49 -23.42
CA PHE A 77 -23.66 2.50 -24.26
C PHE A 77 -24.65 1.41 -24.73
N ASN A 78 -25.05 1.46 -26.00
CA ASN A 78 -26.05 0.54 -26.52
C ASN A 78 -25.48 -0.82 -26.98
N GLU A 79 -26.38 -1.79 -27.16
CA GLU A 79 -26.11 -3.15 -27.68
C GLU A 79 -25.45 -3.21 -29.06
N LYS A 80 -25.42 -2.08 -29.81
CA LYS A 80 -24.68 -1.94 -31.08
C LYS A 80 -23.27 -1.38 -30.86
N ALA A 81 -22.74 -1.52 -29.64
CA ALA A 81 -21.45 -1.06 -29.15
C ALA A 81 -21.19 0.44 -29.37
N LYS A 82 -22.23 1.28 -29.24
CA LYS A 82 -22.17 2.73 -29.55
C LYS A 82 -22.83 3.57 -28.47
N PHE A 83 -22.17 4.68 -28.13
CA PHE A 83 -22.70 5.70 -27.23
C PHE A 83 -23.82 6.53 -27.89
N THR A 84 -25.05 6.46 -27.38
CA THR A 84 -26.17 7.32 -27.77
C THR A 84 -26.22 8.56 -26.89
N ARG A 85 -26.19 9.76 -27.49
CA ARG A 85 -26.21 11.03 -26.76
C ARG A 85 -27.61 11.32 -26.21
N GLY A 86 -27.75 11.43 -24.90
CA GLY A 86 -28.98 11.89 -24.25
C GLY A 86 -29.08 13.42 -24.16
N LYS A 87 -30.18 13.92 -23.59
CA LYS A 87 -30.44 15.35 -23.44
C LYS A 87 -29.46 15.99 -22.44
N SER A 88 -28.78 17.06 -22.85
CA SER A 88 -27.91 17.82 -21.94
C SER A 88 -28.71 18.64 -20.92
N VAL A 89 -28.17 18.79 -19.71
CA VAL A 89 -28.72 19.66 -18.64
C VAL A 89 -27.66 20.68 -18.24
N GLU A 90 -28.08 21.91 -17.98
CA GLU A 90 -27.20 23.01 -17.58
C GLU A 90 -27.51 23.52 -16.17
N LYS A 91 -26.46 23.93 -15.45
CA LYS A 91 -26.52 24.52 -14.11
C LYS A 91 -25.48 25.62 -13.97
N THR A 92 -25.79 26.61 -13.14
CA THR A 92 -24.83 27.59 -12.62
C THR A 92 -24.77 27.41 -11.11
N ILE A 93 -23.56 27.30 -10.55
CA ILE A 93 -23.32 27.19 -9.11
C ILE A 93 -22.30 28.26 -8.70
N THR A 94 -22.43 28.88 -7.54
CA THR A 94 -21.41 29.82 -7.04
C THR A 94 -20.16 29.06 -6.58
N LYS A 95 -18.96 29.67 -6.68
CA LYS A 95 -17.70 29.04 -6.26
C LYS A 95 -17.76 28.52 -4.82
N THR A 96 -18.32 29.31 -3.91
CA THR A 96 -18.49 28.99 -2.48
C THR A 96 -19.44 27.83 -2.20
N GLU A 97 -20.37 27.53 -3.10
CA GLU A 97 -21.32 26.42 -2.94
C GLU A 97 -20.97 25.19 -3.78
N PHE A 98 -19.93 25.29 -4.62
CA PHE A 98 -19.61 24.29 -5.63
C PHE A 98 -19.35 22.91 -5.03
N GLU A 99 -18.52 22.81 -3.99
CA GLU A 99 -18.19 21.53 -3.35
C GLU A 99 -19.44 20.82 -2.79
N ALA A 100 -20.31 21.57 -2.10
CA ALA A 100 -21.52 21.02 -1.48
C ALA A 100 -22.60 20.65 -2.50
N LYS A 101 -22.75 21.44 -3.58
CA LYS A 101 -23.84 21.25 -4.56
C LYS A 101 -23.46 20.35 -5.74
N PHE A 102 -22.19 20.26 -6.14
CA PHE A 102 -21.79 19.50 -7.33
C PHE A 102 -21.98 17.99 -7.17
N ASP A 103 -21.48 17.39 -6.08
CA ASP A 103 -21.63 15.96 -5.80
C ASP A 103 -23.11 15.57 -5.64
N THR A 104 -23.87 16.39 -4.90
CA THR A 104 -25.32 16.26 -4.73
C THR A 104 -26.06 16.30 -6.07
N PHE A 105 -25.73 17.26 -6.95
CA PHE A 105 -26.35 17.37 -8.26
C PHE A 105 -26.01 16.19 -9.19
N ILE A 106 -24.74 15.77 -9.25
CA ILE A 106 -24.32 14.61 -10.07
C ILE A 106 -24.99 13.32 -9.60
N LYS A 107 -25.10 13.10 -8.30
CA LYS A 107 -25.81 11.94 -7.74
C LYS A 107 -27.30 11.96 -8.10
N GLY A 108 -27.96 13.12 -7.97
CA GLY A 108 -29.34 13.31 -8.43
C GLY A 108 -29.50 13.03 -9.93
N PHE A 109 -28.63 13.60 -10.77
CA PHE A 109 -28.64 13.42 -12.22
C PHE A 109 -28.50 11.95 -12.65
N ILE A 110 -27.70 11.14 -11.94
CA ILE A 110 -27.55 9.70 -12.19
C ILE A 110 -28.73 8.88 -11.64
N ALA A 111 -29.32 9.30 -10.53
CA ALA A 111 -30.50 8.65 -9.94
C ALA A 111 -31.79 8.90 -10.77
N GLU A 112 -31.97 10.11 -11.28
CA GLU A 112 -33.10 10.54 -12.10
C GLU A 112 -33.00 10.12 -13.58
N TYR A 113 -31.86 9.57 -14.01
CA TYR A 113 -31.69 9.14 -15.40
C TYR A 113 -32.55 7.89 -15.71
N PRO A 114 -33.25 7.84 -16.87
CA PRO A 114 -34.12 6.72 -17.23
C PRO A 114 -33.42 5.36 -17.18
N LYS A 115 -34.04 4.38 -16.52
CA LYS A 115 -33.47 3.04 -16.32
C LYS A 115 -34.01 1.99 -17.28
N LYS A 116 -33.16 1.09 -17.74
CA LYS A 116 -33.46 0.02 -18.71
C LYS A 116 -34.43 -0.99 -18.08
N GLY A 117 -35.67 -1.03 -18.60
CA GLY A 117 -36.74 -1.90 -18.09
C GLY A 117 -37.68 -1.26 -17.07
N GLY A 118 -37.50 0.01 -16.69
CA GLY A 118 -38.41 0.74 -15.81
C GLY A 118 -39.51 1.50 -16.56
N ALA A 119 -40.76 1.38 -16.12
CA ALA A 119 -41.86 2.22 -16.62
C ALA A 119 -41.68 3.70 -16.19
N ALA A 120 -42.28 4.62 -16.95
CA ALA A 120 -42.03 6.06 -16.79
C ALA A 120 -42.50 6.61 -15.43
N SER A 121 -41.55 6.98 -14.57
CA SER A 121 -41.82 7.76 -13.36
C SER A 121 -42.14 9.21 -13.72
N ALA A 122 -43.42 9.52 -13.87
CA ALA A 122 -43.91 10.86 -14.15
C ALA A 122 -44.29 11.60 -12.85
N GLN A 123 -43.35 12.32 -12.25
CA GLN A 123 -43.65 13.31 -11.21
C GLN A 123 -43.30 14.74 -11.67
N LYS A 124 -44.35 15.51 -11.98
CA LYS A 124 -44.28 16.98 -11.95
C LYS A 124 -44.59 17.47 -10.52
N PRO A 125 -44.06 18.63 -10.10
CA PRO A 125 -44.00 19.01 -8.69
C PRO A 125 -45.37 19.43 -8.12
N LYS A 126 -45.53 19.26 -6.81
CA LYS A 126 -46.52 19.98 -6.00
C LYS A 126 -45.89 20.56 -4.74
N THR A 127 -46.31 21.78 -4.41
CA THR A 127 -45.90 22.58 -3.25
C THR A 127 -46.59 22.07 -1.96
N GLN A 128 -46.30 22.73 -0.84
CA GLN A 128 -46.99 22.62 0.47
C GLN A 128 -48.54 22.67 0.30
N THR A 129 -49.39 22.15 1.20
CA THR A 129 -49.34 22.25 2.69
C THR A 129 -50.21 21.17 3.37
N SER A 130 -50.12 21.08 4.72
CA SER A 130 -51.14 20.61 5.70
C SER A 130 -51.50 19.10 5.86
N LYS A 131 -51.37 18.63 7.11
CA LYS A 131 -52.11 17.52 7.79
C LYS A 131 -53.62 17.86 7.92
N PRO A 132 -54.55 16.95 8.36
CA PRO A 132 -54.38 15.68 9.13
C PRO A 132 -55.24 14.50 8.54
N GLU A 133 -55.62 13.35 9.15
CA GLU A 133 -55.19 12.57 10.34
C GLU A 133 -55.59 11.05 10.22
N LYS A 134 -55.22 10.24 11.24
CA LYS A 134 -55.87 9.02 11.82
C LYS A 134 -56.47 7.86 10.96
N LYS A 135 -55.89 6.69 11.27
CA LYS A 135 -56.52 5.41 11.75
C LYS A 135 -57.10 4.35 10.79
N GLN A 136 -56.66 3.11 11.07
CA GLN A 136 -57.38 1.81 10.97
C GLN A 136 -57.72 1.32 9.53
N GLU A 137 -57.85 0.01 9.23
CA GLU A 137 -57.89 -1.18 10.11
C GLU A 137 -57.37 -2.51 9.47
N THR A 138 -57.20 -3.52 10.32
CA THR A 138 -57.25 -5.00 10.13
C THR A 138 -56.43 -5.77 9.06
N GLN A 139 -55.82 -6.85 9.56
CA GLN A 139 -55.47 -8.09 8.84
C GLN A 139 -56.75 -8.92 8.53
N PRO A 140 -56.67 -10.04 7.77
CA PRO A 140 -56.40 -11.31 8.47
C PRO A 140 -55.51 -12.35 7.75
N VAL A 141 -54.89 -13.16 8.60
CA VAL A 141 -54.13 -14.41 8.40
C VAL A 141 -54.87 -15.50 7.61
N LYS A 142 -54.14 -16.41 6.94
CA LYS A 142 -54.49 -17.86 6.87
C LYS A 142 -53.28 -18.81 6.71
N GLU A 143 -53.54 -20.11 6.86
CA GLU A 143 -52.70 -21.06 7.59
C GLU A 143 -51.89 -22.12 6.76
N ILE A 144 -50.69 -22.44 7.29
CA ILE A 144 -50.16 -23.78 7.73
C ILE A 144 -50.30 -25.03 6.83
N LYS A 145 -49.14 -25.69 6.56
CA LYS A 145 -48.78 -27.13 6.83
C LYS A 145 -47.40 -27.45 6.22
N THR A 146 -46.31 -27.58 6.98
CA THR A 146 -45.78 -28.78 7.69
C THR A 146 -45.62 -30.06 6.86
N ASN A 147 -44.38 -30.59 6.83
CA ASN A 147 -44.07 -31.99 7.13
C ASN A 147 -42.59 -32.11 7.59
N GLU A 148 -42.32 -33.00 8.55
CA GLU A 148 -40.99 -33.32 9.07
C GLU A 148 -40.58 -34.74 8.68
N THR A 149 -39.28 -35.07 8.74
CA THR A 149 -38.85 -36.41 9.19
C THR A 149 -37.41 -36.40 9.72
N ASP A 150 -37.16 -37.21 10.76
CA ASP A 150 -35.95 -37.21 11.58
C ASP A 150 -34.63 -37.67 10.92
N LYS A 151 -33.52 -37.19 11.49
CA LYS A 151 -32.62 -38.05 12.30
C LYS A 151 -31.70 -37.28 13.25
N LYS A 152 -31.57 -37.78 14.49
CA LYS A 152 -30.74 -37.22 15.57
C LYS A 152 -29.25 -37.58 15.44
N PRO A 153 -28.34 -36.86 16.12
CA PRO A 153 -26.89 -36.95 15.90
C PRO A 153 -26.20 -38.05 16.74
N VAL A 154 -24.99 -38.41 16.32
CA VAL A 154 -24.03 -39.19 17.12
C VAL A 154 -22.89 -38.26 17.57
N SER A 155 -22.55 -38.33 18.86
CA SER A 155 -21.37 -37.69 19.45
C SER A 155 -20.27 -38.72 19.70
N GLN A 156 -19.00 -38.31 19.65
CA GLN A 156 -17.88 -39.12 20.12
C GLN A 156 -17.05 -38.37 21.16
N LYS A 157 -16.50 -39.13 22.10
CA LYS A 157 -15.91 -38.62 23.35
C LYS A 157 -14.40 -38.43 23.25
N LYS A 158 -13.86 -37.65 24.20
CA LYS A 158 -12.50 -37.86 24.72
C LYS A 158 -12.33 -39.32 25.14
N ASN A 159 -11.18 -39.91 24.86
CA ASN A 159 -10.57 -40.86 25.79
C ASN A 159 -9.29 -40.22 26.36
N LYS A 160 -9.11 -40.37 27.66
CA LYS A 160 -7.86 -40.17 28.40
C LYS A 160 -7.79 -41.38 29.30
N ASP A 161 -6.66 -42.09 29.28
CA ASP A 161 -6.39 -43.11 30.29
C ASP A 161 -4.92 -43.05 30.69
N ASP A 162 -4.68 -43.24 31.98
CA ASP A 162 -3.35 -43.27 32.57
C ASP A 162 -3.06 -44.70 33.02
N SER A 163 -1.83 -45.20 32.83
CA SER A 163 -1.37 -46.35 33.61
C SER A 163 0.12 -46.32 33.89
N LYS A 164 0.44 -46.63 35.14
CA LYS A 164 1.79 -46.69 35.71
C LYS A 164 2.40 -48.07 35.45
N GLY A 165 3.73 -48.15 35.58
CA GLY A 165 4.28 -49.22 36.41
C GLY A 165 5.61 -49.84 35.97
N ASN A 166 6.64 -49.59 36.80
CA ASN A 166 7.74 -50.51 37.10
C ASN A 166 8.74 -50.90 35.98
N GLN A 167 9.93 -51.42 36.30
CA GLN A 167 10.94 -51.08 37.34
C GLN A 167 12.15 -52.03 37.15
N LYS A 168 13.33 -51.56 37.58
CA LYS A 168 14.66 -52.24 37.69
C LYS A 168 15.59 -51.96 36.49
N ASN A 169 16.83 -51.50 36.68
CA ASN A 169 17.97 -51.96 37.52
C ASN A 169 18.60 -53.24 36.92
N SER A 170 19.93 -53.40 36.78
CA SER A 170 21.03 -52.76 37.54
C SER A 170 22.38 -52.86 36.78
N GLN A 171 23.31 -51.93 37.06
CA GLN A 171 24.78 -52.16 37.26
C GLN A 171 25.66 -52.78 36.13
N ALA A 172 26.99 -52.58 36.04
CA ALA A 172 27.91 -51.62 36.68
C ALA A 172 29.31 -51.62 36.01
N VAL A 173 30.09 -50.52 36.22
CA VAL A 173 31.58 -50.39 36.13
C VAL A 173 32.23 -50.71 34.76
N GLY A 174 33.06 -49.85 34.15
CA GLY A 174 33.61 -48.52 34.51
C GLY A 174 34.02 -47.78 33.21
N ASN A 175 34.99 -46.85 33.11
CA ASN A 175 35.81 -46.01 34.02
C ASN A 175 36.54 -44.98 33.09
N ASN A 176 37.18 -43.87 33.46
CA ASN A 176 37.62 -43.24 34.72
C ASN A 176 37.13 -41.76 34.79
N LYS A 177 37.78 -40.91 35.61
CA LYS A 177 37.64 -39.44 35.76
C LYS A 177 38.99 -38.88 36.33
N PRO A 178 39.22 -37.58 36.69
CA PRO A 178 38.42 -36.32 36.61
C PRO A 178 38.62 -35.61 35.24
N ALA A 179 38.29 -34.33 34.95
CA ALA A 179 37.63 -33.20 35.65
C ALA A 179 36.60 -32.54 34.69
N GLU A 180 35.73 -31.55 34.98
CA GLU A 180 35.56 -30.48 36.00
C GLU A 180 36.17 -29.08 35.72
N THR A 181 35.43 -28.31 34.89
CA THR A 181 34.99 -26.88 34.97
C THR A 181 35.87 -25.78 35.63
N PRO A 182 35.89 -24.55 35.05
CA PRO A 182 34.75 -23.62 35.16
C PRO A 182 34.39 -22.79 33.90
N LYS A 183 33.44 -21.85 34.04
CA LYS A 183 33.03 -20.82 33.05
C LYS A 183 33.63 -19.43 33.42
N GLN A 184 33.34 -18.41 32.59
CA GLN A 184 33.67 -16.97 32.74
C GLN A 184 35.15 -16.60 32.43
N SER A 185 35.49 -15.42 31.88
CA SER A 185 34.68 -14.30 31.34
C SER A 185 35.52 -13.25 30.57
N ASN A 186 34.82 -12.30 29.91
CA ASN A 186 35.21 -10.91 29.61
C ASN A 186 36.00 -10.52 28.34
N MET A 187 35.70 -9.28 27.95
CA MET A 187 36.12 -8.40 26.85
C MET A 187 37.62 -8.12 26.69
N GLU A 188 38.08 -7.94 25.45
CA GLU A 188 38.53 -6.67 24.80
C GLU A 188 38.72 -6.99 23.28
N LYS A 189 38.74 -6.14 22.23
CA LYS A 189 38.94 -4.69 21.95
C LYS A 189 40.41 -4.25 21.74
N ALA A 190 40.59 -3.31 20.78
CA ALA A 190 41.86 -2.80 20.21
C ALA A 190 42.70 -3.87 19.46
N GLN A 191 43.10 -3.73 18.19
CA GLN A 191 43.91 -2.74 17.46
C GLN A 191 45.43 -3.03 17.48
N ASP A 192 46.13 -2.43 16.49
CA ASP A 192 47.59 -2.41 16.29
C ASP A 192 48.23 -3.73 15.77
N SER A 193 49.26 -3.71 14.89
CA SER A 193 49.94 -2.60 14.16
C SER A 193 50.76 -3.11 12.95
N VAL A 194 51.57 -2.22 12.33
CA VAL A 194 52.65 -2.46 11.33
C VAL A 194 52.12 -2.73 9.89
N ILE A 195 52.21 -1.85 8.87
CA ILE A 195 53.15 -0.77 8.46
C ILE A 195 54.56 -1.27 8.09
N GLU A 196 54.85 -1.43 6.78
CA GLU A 196 56.03 -0.87 6.06
C GLU A 196 55.96 -1.28 4.55
N LYS A 197 55.77 -0.32 3.64
CA LYS A 197 56.77 0.42 2.81
C LYS A 197 57.23 -0.27 1.50
N LYS A 198 56.67 0.21 0.39
CA LYS A 198 57.33 0.75 -0.84
C LYS A 198 56.22 1.20 -1.79
N GLN A 199 55.87 2.48 -1.86
CA GLN A 199 56.60 3.54 -2.60
C GLN A 199 57.10 3.09 -3.98
N ASN A 200 56.39 3.54 -5.02
CA ASN A 200 56.99 4.48 -5.96
C ASN A 200 55.92 5.48 -6.42
N GLU A 201 56.29 6.73 -6.69
CA GLU A 201 55.36 7.79 -7.10
C GLU A 201 55.21 7.87 -8.62
N SER A 202 54.03 8.26 -9.09
CA SER A 202 53.91 9.23 -10.18
C SER A 202 52.78 10.22 -9.84
N LYS A 203 53.05 11.52 -10.00
CA LYS A 203 52.19 12.60 -9.50
C LYS A 203 51.34 13.19 -10.63
N GLU A 204 50.05 13.33 -10.42
CA GLU A 204 49.27 14.42 -11.03
C GLU A 204 48.24 14.97 -10.03
N LYS A 205 47.73 16.18 -10.27
CA LYS A 205 47.17 17.06 -9.22
C LYS A 205 45.65 16.98 -9.12
N GLU A 206 45.14 16.79 -7.90
CA GLU A 206 43.76 17.17 -7.57
C GLU A 206 43.59 18.70 -7.55
N PRO A 207 42.57 19.26 -8.22
CA PRO A 207 42.03 20.56 -7.88
C PRO A 207 41.08 20.42 -6.68
N LYS A 208 41.34 21.16 -5.59
CA LYS A 208 40.38 21.28 -4.48
C LYS A 208 39.12 22.02 -4.96
N GLU A 209 38.02 21.33 -5.22
CA GLU A 209 36.72 22.01 -5.34
C GLU A 209 36.08 22.15 -3.95
N THR A 210 35.97 23.40 -3.49
CA THR A 210 35.24 23.76 -2.27
C THR A 210 33.77 23.41 -2.38
N ALA A 211 33.19 22.92 -1.28
CA ALA A 211 31.80 22.50 -1.21
C ALA A 211 30.84 23.62 -1.66
N LYS A 212 30.17 23.38 -2.79
CA LYS A 212 29.05 24.20 -3.29
C LYS A 212 27.75 23.46 -3.00
N ALA A 213 26.74 24.20 -2.54
CA ALA A 213 25.40 23.65 -2.30
C ALA A 213 24.86 22.95 -3.58
N PRO A 214 24.05 21.88 -3.43
CA PRO A 214 23.57 21.11 -4.57
C PRO A 214 22.79 21.98 -5.55
N LYS A 215 23.34 22.15 -6.76
CA LYS A 215 22.65 22.83 -7.86
C LYS A 215 21.40 22.03 -8.23
N ASN A 216 20.29 22.74 -8.44
CA ASN A 216 18.99 22.12 -8.67
C ASN A 216 18.94 21.43 -10.06
N ILE A 217 19.13 20.10 -10.10
CA ILE A 217 19.27 19.29 -11.35
C ILE A 217 17.94 19.17 -12.14
N ASN A 218 16.83 19.65 -11.59
CA ASN A 218 15.46 19.49 -12.10
C ASN A 218 15.12 20.27 -13.41
N SER A 219 16.10 20.57 -14.26
CA SER A 219 15.90 21.36 -15.49
C SER A 219 16.54 20.78 -16.76
N ILE A 220 16.95 19.50 -16.76
CA ILE A 220 17.25 18.77 -18.00
C ILE A 220 15.96 18.07 -18.48
N LYS A 221 15.04 18.87 -19.03
CA LYS A 221 13.83 18.36 -19.73
C LYS A 221 14.16 18.10 -21.20
N GLY A 222 13.56 17.07 -21.79
CA GLY A 222 13.66 16.81 -23.22
C GLY A 222 12.94 17.85 -24.09
N GLN A 223 13.22 17.79 -25.39
CA GLN A 223 12.72 18.74 -26.40
C GLN A 223 11.26 18.51 -26.84
N TYR A 224 10.55 17.55 -26.26
CA TYR A 224 9.20 17.14 -26.69
C TYR A 224 8.14 17.43 -25.62
N SER A 225 6.98 17.94 -26.05
CA SER A 225 5.86 18.23 -25.16
C SER A 225 5.31 16.96 -24.50
N TYR A 226 5.25 16.94 -23.17
CA TYR A 226 4.68 15.84 -22.41
C TYR A 226 3.17 15.68 -22.63
N VAL A 227 2.73 14.42 -22.70
CA VAL A 227 1.33 13.99 -22.49
C VAL A 227 1.00 14.02 -20.99
N LYS A 228 1.97 13.63 -20.16
CA LYS A 228 1.92 13.73 -18.69
C LYS A 228 3.34 13.98 -18.18
N GLU A 229 3.53 15.05 -17.42
CA GLU A 229 4.77 15.31 -16.66
C GLU A 229 4.69 14.64 -15.28
N PHE A 230 5.84 14.25 -14.74
CA PHE A 230 6.02 13.76 -13.38
C PHE A 230 6.90 14.76 -12.62
N ASN A 231 6.31 15.52 -11.69
CA ASN A 231 6.98 16.59 -10.95
C ASN A 231 6.50 16.70 -9.49
N THR A 232 6.10 15.57 -8.93
CA THR A 232 5.57 15.41 -7.57
C THR A 232 6.56 15.95 -6.53
N GLN A 233 6.19 17.03 -5.82
CA GLN A 233 7.04 17.59 -4.78
C GLN A 233 7.00 16.72 -3.51
N ARG A 234 8.17 16.55 -2.88
CA ARG A 234 8.31 15.91 -1.57
C ARG A 234 7.66 16.77 -0.48
N PRO A 235 7.02 16.17 0.55
CA PRO A 235 6.53 16.89 1.73
C PRO A 235 7.61 17.77 2.39
N LYS A 236 7.26 19.02 2.71
CA LYS A 236 8.18 20.02 3.29
C LYS A 236 8.63 19.72 4.72
N ASN A 237 8.00 18.75 5.38
CA ASN A 237 8.31 18.30 6.74
C ASN A 237 9.21 17.05 6.78
N LEU A 238 9.72 16.59 5.63
CA LEU A 238 10.73 15.53 5.53
C LEU A 238 12.14 16.12 5.38
N THR A 239 13.07 15.71 6.25
CA THR A 239 14.52 15.77 5.99
C THR A 239 15.01 14.42 5.47
N PHE A 240 16.24 14.41 4.93
CA PHE A 240 16.83 13.26 4.22
C PHE A 240 18.24 12.96 4.75
N ASP A 241 18.36 13.01 6.08
CA ASP A 241 19.58 12.76 6.84
C ASP A 241 19.74 11.25 7.03
N PHE A 242 19.98 10.57 5.90
CA PHE A 242 20.04 9.11 5.81
C PHE A 242 21.09 8.54 6.76
N GLN A 243 20.67 7.61 7.63
CA GLN A 243 21.57 6.78 8.43
C GLN A 243 22.10 5.57 7.63
N TYR A 244 21.37 5.18 6.58
CA TYR A 244 21.80 4.15 5.63
C TYR A 244 21.21 4.40 4.24
N ASP A 245 22.07 4.70 3.27
CA ASP A 245 21.68 5.18 1.93
C ASP A 245 22.09 4.25 0.77
N LYS A 246 22.78 3.14 1.05
CA LYS A 246 23.45 2.28 0.06
C LYS A 246 22.51 1.77 -1.05
N HIS A 247 21.24 1.50 -0.70
CA HIS A 247 20.20 1.05 -1.64
C HIS A 247 19.12 2.11 -1.89
N SER A 248 19.28 3.32 -1.34
CA SER A 248 18.36 4.43 -1.50
C SER A 248 18.55 5.07 -2.87
N PRO A 249 17.56 5.01 -3.78
CA PRO A 249 17.73 5.47 -5.15
C PRO A 249 17.59 7.01 -5.20
N LYS A 250 18.70 7.69 -4.90
CA LYS A 250 18.79 9.16 -4.86
C LYS A 250 18.26 9.77 -6.16
N GLU A 251 17.40 10.78 -6.02
CA GLU A 251 16.65 11.45 -7.09
C GLU A 251 15.74 10.57 -7.98
N MET A 252 15.48 9.31 -7.64
CA MET A 252 14.65 8.40 -8.43
C MET A 252 13.20 8.30 -7.90
N ASP A 253 12.66 9.44 -7.42
CA ASP A 253 11.30 9.54 -6.87
C ASP A 253 10.23 9.07 -7.86
N GLU A 254 10.40 9.42 -9.13
CA GLU A 254 9.56 9.05 -10.25
C GLU A 254 10.41 8.19 -11.19
N PHE A 255 10.09 6.89 -11.31
CA PHE A 255 10.92 5.94 -12.06
C PHE A 255 10.10 4.98 -12.93
N VAL A 256 10.77 4.36 -13.89
CA VAL A 256 10.27 3.14 -14.56
C VAL A 256 11.22 1.99 -14.31
N PHE A 257 10.72 0.77 -14.28
CA PHE A 257 11.55 -0.43 -14.44
C PHE A 257 11.26 -1.14 -15.77
N VAL A 258 12.28 -1.84 -16.26
CA VAL A 258 12.24 -2.57 -17.52
C VAL A 258 11.64 -3.96 -17.31
N LYS A 259 10.46 -4.19 -17.86
CA LYS A 259 9.78 -5.50 -17.85
C LYS A 259 10.06 -6.34 -19.10
N THR A 260 10.42 -5.70 -20.21
CA THR A 260 10.87 -6.35 -21.46
C THR A 260 12.12 -5.62 -21.94
N ALA A 261 13.20 -6.36 -22.23
CA ALA A 261 14.45 -5.76 -22.68
C ALA A 261 14.26 -4.95 -23.97
N ALA A 262 14.81 -3.73 -24.04
CA ALA A 262 14.56 -2.78 -25.11
C ALA A 262 15.74 -1.82 -25.33
N SER A 263 15.72 -1.10 -26.45
CA SER A 263 16.63 0.03 -26.69
C SER A 263 16.05 1.33 -26.14
N ILE A 264 16.84 2.05 -25.36
CA ILE A 264 16.65 3.49 -25.12
C ILE A 264 17.20 4.23 -26.35
N ARG A 265 16.43 5.16 -26.89
CA ARG A 265 16.73 5.87 -28.15
C ARG A 265 16.90 7.37 -27.91
N LYS A 266 17.60 8.04 -28.83
CA LYS A 266 17.81 9.51 -28.77
C LYS A 266 16.50 10.31 -28.93
N GLU A 267 15.49 9.73 -29.56
CA GLU A 267 14.19 10.35 -29.81
C GLU A 267 13.07 9.31 -29.59
N PRO A 268 11.83 9.72 -29.30
CA PRO A 268 10.72 8.82 -28.98
C PRO A 268 10.12 8.12 -30.22
N ASN A 269 10.94 7.50 -31.07
CA ASN A 269 10.43 6.71 -32.20
C ASN A 269 11.27 5.45 -32.49
N SER A 270 10.68 4.48 -33.18
CA SER A 270 11.28 3.16 -33.46
C SER A 270 12.52 3.21 -34.35
N ASN A 271 12.72 4.31 -35.09
CA ASN A 271 13.74 4.41 -36.14
C ASN A 271 14.96 5.22 -35.66
N ALA A 272 14.79 6.04 -34.62
CA ALA A 272 15.84 6.83 -34.00
C ALA A 272 16.99 5.97 -33.45
N LYS A 273 18.22 6.52 -33.50
CA LYS A 273 19.44 5.86 -33.01
C LYS A 273 19.26 5.35 -31.57
N SER A 274 19.54 4.06 -31.37
CA SER A 274 19.69 3.48 -30.03
C SER A 274 20.95 4.04 -29.36
N ILE A 275 20.82 4.45 -28.10
CA ILE A 275 21.91 5.06 -27.31
C ILE A 275 22.28 4.24 -26.08
N LYS A 276 21.38 3.37 -25.59
CA LYS A 276 21.67 2.42 -24.51
C LYS A 276 20.75 1.21 -24.58
N SER A 277 21.28 0.02 -24.33
CA SER A 277 20.46 -1.19 -24.13
C SER A 277 19.93 -1.22 -22.68
N ALA A 278 18.63 -1.41 -22.53
CA ALA A 278 17.96 -1.52 -21.24
C ALA A 278 17.57 -3.00 -21.00
N ALA A 279 18.29 -3.66 -20.09
CA ALA A 279 18.00 -5.02 -19.69
C ALA A 279 16.82 -5.09 -18.72
N TYR A 280 16.18 -6.27 -18.62
CA TYR A 280 15.16 -6.54 -17.61
C TYR A 280 15.65 -6.18 -16.19
N SER A 281 14.74 -5.76 -15.31
CA SER A 281 14.95 -5.31 -13.91
C SER A 281 15.71 -4.00 -13.70
N HIS A 282 16.37 -3.46 -14.73
CA HIS A 282 16.95 -2.11 -14.66
C HIS A 282 15.87 -1.06 -14.39
N LYS A 283 16.26 0.02 -13.72
CA LYS A 283 15.40 1.14 -13.33
C LYS A 283 16.01 2.45 -13.80
N TYR A 284 15.16 3.39 -14.18
CA TYR A 284 15.56 4.69 -14.72
C TYR A 284 14.63 5.79 -14.21
N LYS A 285 15.19 6.93 -13.79
CA LYS A 285 14.45 8.17 -13.46
C LYS A 285 13.64 8.60 -14.67
N THR A 286 12.38 8.99 -14.48
CA THR A 286 11.51 9.48 -15.57
C THR A 286 10.92 10.85 -15.24
N THR A 287 10.90 11.73 -16.24
CA THR A 287 10.36 13.10 -16.17
C THR A 287 8.93 13.20 -16.71
N GLY A 288 8.52 12.26 -17.55
CA GLY A 288 7.20 12.27 -18.17
C GLY A 288 6.99 11.23 -19.26
N ILE A 289 5.77 11.23 -19.79
CA ILE A 289 5.38 10.51 -21.00
C ILE A 289 5.29 11.53 -22.14
N VAL A 290 5.97 11.26 -23.26
CA VAL A 290 5.89 12.02 -24.52
C VAL A 290 5.22 11.18 -25.61
N LYS A 291 4.76 11.83 -26.68
CA LYS A 291 4.32 11.11 -27.90
C LYS A 291 5.50 10.84 -28.82
N THR A 292 5.31 9.86 -29.71
CA THR A 292 6.19 9.66 -30.86
C THR A 292 6.28 10.90 -31.74
N ASN A 293 7.49 11.20 -32.22
CA ASN A 293 7.77 12.25 -33.18
C ASN A 293 7.84 11.73 -34.63
N SER A 294 7.37 10.50 -34.90
CA SER A 294 7.41 9.87 -36.23
C SER A 294 6.02 9.46 -36.73
N GLY A 295 5.60 10.11 -37.81
CA GLY A 295 4.32 9.88 -38.51
C GLY A 295 3.08 10.30 -37.71
N ASN A 296 1.89 10.04 -38.26
CA ASN A 296 0.60 10.31 -37.62
C ASN A 296 0.24 9.29 -36.51
N LYS A 297 1.25 8.73 -35.83
CA LYS A 297 1.08 7.72 -34.79
C LYS A 297 0.84 8.36 -33.42
N SER A 298 0.19 7.63 -32.53
CA SER A 298 -0.09 8.04 -31.15
C SER A 298 0.71 7.27 -30.11
N ASP A 299 1.81 6.61 -30.51
CA ASP A 299 2.64 5.79 -29.61
C ASP A 299 3.22 6.64 -28.47
N GLU A 300 3.17 6.12 -27.25
CA GLU A 300 3.67 6.81 -26.05
C GLU A 300 5.01 6.24 -25.60
N TRP A 301 5.91 7.14 -25.19
CA TRP A 301 7.26 6.84 -24.75
C TRP A 301 7.52 7.51 -23.42
N TYR A 302 8.24 6.85 -22.51
CA TYR A 302 8.76 7.54 -21.32
C TYR A 302 10.05 8.26 -21.69
N GLU A 303 10.15 9.51 -21.25
CA GLU A 303 11.42 10.22 -21.17
C GLU A 303 12.19 9.74 -19.93
N LEU A 304 13.44 9.35 -20.12
CA LEU A 304 14.34 8.81 -19.11
C LEU A 304 15.55 9.72 -18.93
N PHE A 305 15.97 9.88 -17.68
CA PHE A 305 17.25 10.51 -17.33
C PHE A 305 18.23 9.47 -16.77
N PHE A 306 19.41 9.38 -17.36
CA PHE A 306 20.48 8.44 -17.01
C PHE A 306 21.81 8.93 -17.57
N ASP A 307 22.94 8.61 -16.93
CA ASP A 307 24.28 8.99 -17.39
C ASP A 307 24.43 10.49 -17.77
N ASN A 308 23.71 11.38 -17.07
CA ASN A 308 23.56 12.82 -17.36
C ASN A 308 23.00 13.19 -18.75
N GLN A 309 22.33 12.25 -19.44
CA GLN A 309 21.66 12.44 -20.72
C GLN A 309 20.17 12.08 -20.65
N VAL A 310 19.42 12.53 -21.67
CA VAL A 310 18.01 12.20 -21.87
C VAL A 310 17.87 11.18 -23.00
N GLY A 311 16.98 10.20 -22.81
CA GLY A 311 16.61 9.24 -23.85
C GLY A 311 15.20 8.72 -23.66
N TYR A 312 14.68 7.99 -24.65
CA TYR A 312 13.28 7.59 -24.70
C TYR A 312 13.14 6.07 -24.82
N ILE A 313 12.18 5.49 -24.09
CA ILE A 313 11.85 4.06 -24.13
C ILE A 313 10.34 3.87 -24.39
N PRO A 314 9.90 2.85 -25.16
CA PRO A 314 8.48 2.62 -25.42
C PRO A 314 7.72 2.33 -24.12
N LYS A 315 6.52 2.92 -23.96
CA LYS A 315 5.64 2.67 -22.80
C LYS A 315 5.26 1.19 -22.64
N SER A 316 5.31 0.41 -23.72
CA SER A 316 5.09 -1.04 -23.71
C SER A 316 6.21 -1.85 -23.06
N ALA A 317 7.47 -1.39 -23.08
CA ALA A 317 8.64 -2.12 -22.58
C ALA A 317 8.89 -1.97 -21.07
N VAL A 318 8.21 -1.02 -20.43
CA VAL A 318 8.46 -0.60 -19.03
C VAL A 318 7.16 -0.46 -18.22
N GLU A 319 7.30 -0.17 -16.93
CA GLU A 319 6.20 0.04 -15.99
C GLU A 319 6.61 1.13 -14.99
N LYS A 320 5.74 2.15 -14.81
CA LYS A 320 6.00 3.37 -14.01
C LYS A 320 5.63 3.18 -12.55
N ARG A 321 6.46 3.73 -11.66
CA ARG A 321 6.42 3.57 -10.20
C ARG A 321 6.97 4.81 -9.50
N GLU A 322 6.70 4.94 -8.21
CA GLU A 322 7.14 6.10 -7.42
C GLU A 322 7.40 5.79 -5.95
N PHE A 323 8.41 6.47 -5.39
CA PHE A 323 8.51 6.63 -3.94
C PHE A 323 7.46 7.66 -3.51
N ASP A 324 6.31 7.16 -3.06
CA ASP A 324 5.13 7.98 -2.77
C ASP A 324 5.21 8.66 -1.39
N TRP A 325 6.13 9.63 -1.29
CA TRP A 325 6.39 10.40 -0.07
C TRP A 325 5.11 11.09 0.48
N ASN A 326 4.16 11.44 -0.39
CA ASN A 326 2.94 12.15 -0.02
C ASN A 326 1.89 11.20 0.58
N ASP A 327 1.64 10.03 -0.01
CA ASP A 327 0.77 9.03 0.60
C ASP A 327 1.37 8.46 1.89
N MET A 328 2.70 8.28 1.96
CA MET A 328 3.38 7.95 3.20
C MET A 328 3.03 8.94 4.31
N MET A 329 3.27 10.23 4.09
CA MET A 329 2.98 11.25 5.11
C MET A 329 1.49 11.35 5.44
N ALA A 330 0.61 11.24 4.44
CA ALA A 330 -0.82 11.21 4.66
C ALA A 330 -1.28 10.02 5.53
N LYS A 331 -0.64 8.84 5.40
CA LYS A 331 -0.88 7.70 6.29
C LYS A 331 -0.29 7.90 7.69
N VAL A 332 0.94 8.42 7.80
CA VAL A 332 1.60 8.74 9.09
C VAL A 332 0.75 9.72 9.91
N ASP A 333 0.34 10.85 9.32
CA ASP A 333 -0.49 11.87 9.97
C ASP A 333 -1.87 11.31 10.37
N LYS A 334 -2.44 10.41 9.54
CA LYS A 334 -3.71 9.73 9.81
C LYS A 334 -3.62 8.76 10.98
N THR A 335 -2.60 7.90 11.02
CA THR A 335 -2.40 6.93 12.11
C THR A 335 -2.07 7.66 13.42
N ASN A 336 -1.20 8.68 13.40
CA ASN A 336 -0.92 9.48 14.60
C ASN A 336 -2.13 10.31 15.05
N LYS A 337 -2.98 10.80 14.13
CA LYS A 337 -4.27 11.40 14.50
C LYS A 337 -5.19 10.39 15.20
N PHE A 338 -5.33 9.18 14.65
CA PHE A 338 -6.15 8.12 15.26
C PHE A 338 -5.67 7.74 16.66
N ILE A 339 -4.35 7.62 16.86
CA ILE A 339 -3.76 7.30 18.17
C ILE A 339 -3.96 8.44 19.16
N ARG A 340 -3.72 9.71 18.77
CA ARG A 340 -4.02 10.87 19.65
C ARG A 340 -5.50 10.97 20.01
N GLU A 341 -6.42 10.78 19.07
CA GLU A 341 -7.88 10.75 19.34
C GLU A 341 -8.24 9.73 20.43
N ALA A 342 -7.62 8.54 20.41
CA ALA A 342 -7.88 7.49 21.38
C ALA A 342 -7.25 7.78 22.74
N VAL A 343 -5.97 8.17 22.76
CA VAL A 343 -5.23 8.50 24.01
C VAL A 343 -5.89 9.68 24.73
N SER A 344 -6.27 10.75 24.02
CA SER A 344 -7.01 11.89 24.60
C SER A 344 -8.42 11.52 25.08
N ALA A 345 -9.00 10.43 24.60
CA ALA A 345 -10.26 9.87 25.09
C ALA A 345 -10.07 8.81 26.20
N ASN A 346 -8.86 8.68 26.76
CA ASN A 346 -8.46 7.66 27.73
C ASN A 346 -8.74 6.20 27.26
N LYS A 347 -8.70 5.96 25.94
CA LYS A 347 -8.88 4.64 25.34
C LYS A 347 -7.54 3.98 25.05
N LYS A 348 -7.46 2.68 25.33
CA LYS A 348 -6.30 1.85 24.99
C LYS A 348 -6.21 1.61 23.48
N ILE A 349 -4.98 1.66 22.96
CA ILE A 349 -4.65 1.13 21.65
C ILE A 349 -4.47 -0.38 21.80
N TYR A 350 -5.16 -1.16 20.96
CA TYR A 350 -5.03 -2.61 20.89
C TYR A 350 -4.32 -3.04 19.61
N VAL A 351 -3.68 -4.21 19.67
CA VAL A 351 -3.12 -4.93 18.53
C VAL A 351 -3.75 -6.31 18.45
N LEU A 352 -4.10 -6.77 17.24
CA LEU A 352 -4.51 -8.16 17.02
C LEU A 352 -3.28 -9.08 17.05
N ASP A 353 -3.34 -10.17 17.80
CA ASP A 353 -2.29 -11.20 17.86
C ASP A 353 -2.93 -12.60 17.76
N ASP A 354 -3.13 -13.06 16.52
CA ASP A 354 -3.72 -14.37 16.12
C ASP A 354 -2.68 -15.25 15.38
N TYR A 355 -1.39 -14.90 15.46
CA TYR A 355 -0.34 -15.69 14.84
C TYR A 355 -0.15 -17.06 15.49
N VAL A 356 -0.64 -18.10 14.83
CA VAL A 356 -0.23 -19.49 15.07
C VAL A 356 0.95 -19.85 14.14
N PRO A 357 2.15 -20.16 14.67
CA PRO A 357 3.27 -20.68 13.88
C PRO A 357 2.89 -21.98 13.17
N LEU A 358 3.16 -22.07 11.86
CA LEU A 358 2.75 -23.17 10.97
C LEU A 358 1.24 -23.49 10.94
N GLY A 359 0.39 -22.72 11.61
CA GLY A 359 -1.07 -22.90 11.64
C GLY A 359 -1.70 -22.54 10.31
N GLY A 360 -1.70 -23.48 9.36
CA GLY A 360 -2.09 -23.27 7.98
C GLY A 360 -3.53 -22.78 7.79
N GLY A 361 -3.72 -21.47 7.69
CA GLY A 361 -5.00 -20.86 7.36
C GLY A 361 -5.32 -20.97 5.86
N GLU A 362 -6.59 -21.23 5.55
CA GLU A 362 -7.09 -21.40 4.18
C GLU A 362 -6.70 -20.25 3.23
N SER A 363 -6.65 -20.55 1.92
CA SER A 363 -6.51 -19.56 0.85
C SER A 363 -7.81 -18.80 0.57
N GLY A 364 -8.52 -18.42 1.65
CA GLY A 364 -9.84 -17.82 1.66
C GLY A 364 -9.96 -16.55 0.81
N LYS A 365 -11.20 -16.21 0.46
CA LYS A 365 -11.54 -15.10 -0.45
C LYS A 365 -10.90 -13.79 0.00
N ARG A 366 -10.51 -12.98 -0.99
CA ARG A 366 -10.10 -11.60 -0.76
C ARG A 366 -11.30 -10.75 -0.39
N ASP A 367 -11.11 -9.82 0.53
CA ASP A 367 -12.03 -8.72 0.79
C ASP A 367 -11.82 -7.54 -0.20
N LYS A 368 -12.57 -6.45 0.01
CA LYS A 368 -12.48 -5.22 -0.80
C LYS A 368 -11.13 -4.49 -0.72
N PHE A 369 -10.26 -4.82 0.23
CA PHE A 369 -8.91 -4.26 0.37
C PHE A 369 -7.81 -5.22 -0.15
N GLY A 370 -8.20 -6.41 -0.58
CA GLY A 370 -7.29 -7.45 -1.06
C GLY A 370 -6.68 -8.33 0.04
N ASN A 371 -7.11 -8.19 1.30
CA ASN A 371 -6.67 -9.05 2.39
C ASN A 371 -7.40 -10.40 2.35
N ARG A 372 -6.73 -11.44 2.85
CA ARG A 372 -7.23 -12.84 2.87
C ARG A 372 -7.37 -13.33 4.32
N ALA A 373 -8.20 -14.34 4.54
CA ALA A 373 -8.45 -14.96 5.85
C ALA A 373 -7.22 -15.66 6.48
N ASN A 374 -6.13 -15.87 5.73
CA ASN A 374 -4.91 -16.52 6.24
C ASN A 374 -4.24 -15.66 7.35
N GLN A 375 -4.43 -16.06 8.60
CA GLN A 375 -3.98 -15.34 9.81
C GLN A 375 -4.59 -13.93 9.89
N SER A 376 -5.91 -13.88 9.75
CA SER A 376 -6.75 -12.69 9.83
C SER A 376 -8.07 -13.04 10.51
N GLU A 377 -8.57 -12.17 11.38
CA GLU A 377 -9.90 -12.28 11.98
C GLU A 377 -10.96 -11.55 11.14
N PHE A 378 -12.22 -11.95 11.24
CA PHE A 378 -13.31 -11.34 10.47
C PHE A 378 -13.82 -10.06 11.13
N GLY A 379 -13.56 -8.92 10.47
CA GLY A 379 -14.12 -7.62 10.81
C GLY A 379 -15.47 -7.42 10.13
N TYR A 380 -16.56 -7.70 10.82
CA TYR A 380 -17.90 -7.57 10.25
C TYR A 380 -18.37 -6.10 10.20
N THR A 381 -19.12 -5.71 9.18
CA THR A 381 -19.60 -4.33 9.00
C THR A 381 -20.68 -3.93 10.00
N ASP A 382 -21.44 -4.91 10.49
CA ASP A 382 -22.55 -4.72 11.42
C ASP A 382 -22.78 -5.97 12.30
N LYS A 383 -23.74 -5.85 13.23
CA LYS A 383 -24.05 -6.85 14.26
C LYS A 383 -24.75 -8.12 13.72
N SER A 384 -25.10 -8.19 12.43
CA SER A 384 -25.67 -9.39 11.81
C SER A 384 -24.62 -10.43 11.41
N PHE A 385 -23.33 -10.06 11.45
CA PHE A 385 -22.19 -10.92 11.10
C PHE A 385 -22.27 -11.57 9.70
N LYS A 386 -22.84 -10.84 8.72
CA LYS A 386 -22.94 -11.28 7.32
C LYS A 386 -21.77 -10.81 6.47
N ASP A 387 -21.64 -9.50 6.27
CA ASP A 387 -20.60 -8.88 5.46
C ASP A 387 -19.36 -8.54 6.31
N TYR A 388 -18.16 -8.79 5.78
CA TYR A 388 -16.91 -8.68 6.52
C TYR A 388 -15.69 -8.28 5.67
N ILE A 389 -14.64 -7.88 6.36
CA ILE A 389 -13.27 -7.79 5.87
C ILE A 389 -12.35 -8.76 6.64
N ASN A 390 -11.16 -9.02 6.10
CA ASN A 390 -10.12 -9.79 6.76
C ASN A 390 -9.16 -8.81 7.46
N ILE A 391 -9.23 -8.73 8.79
CA ILE A 391 -8.32 -7.94 9.63
C ILE A 391 -7.08 -8.80 9.93
N PRO A 392 -5.91 -8.53 9.34
CA PRO A 392 -4.74 -9.39 9.53
C PRO A 392 -4.13 -9.26 10.92
N ASP A 393 -3.41 -10.31 11.33
CA ASP A 393 -2.54 -10.29 12.49
C ASP A 393 -1.66 -9.02 12.52
N ARG A 394 -1.46 -8.47 13.73
CA ARG A 394 -0.81 -7.18 14.05
C ARG A 394 -1.53 -5.88 13.66
N THR A 395 -2.74 -5.91 13.09
CA THR A 395 -3.50 -4.67 12.87
C THR A 395 -3.75 -3.92 14.18
N ILE A 396 -3.51 -2.61 14.15
CA ILE A 396 -3.77 -1.68 15.25
C ILE A 396 -5.24 -1.25 15.24
N MET A 397 -5.88 -1.20 16.41
CA MET A 397 -7.29 -0.83 16.56
C MET A 397 -7.59 -0.23 17.94
N VAL A 398 -8.81 0.29 18.09
CA VAL A 398 -9.35 0.79 19.37
C VAL A 398 -10.68 0.10 19.63
N VAL A 399 -10.91 -0.42 20.84
CA VAL A 399 -12.21 -0.94 21.26
C VAL A 399 -13.11 0.23 21.65
N GLU A 400 -14.31 0.26 21.07
CA GLU A 400 -15.30 1.35 21.21
C GLU A 400 -16.49 0.97 22.10
N ASP A 401 -16.86 -0.32 22.14
CA ASP A 401 -18.00 -0.90 22.87
C ASP A 401 -17.80 -2.42 22.94
N GLU A 402 -18.24 -3.08 24.00
CA GLU A 402 -18.09 -4.53 24.22
C GLU A 402 -19.25 -5.08 25.05
N ASN A 403 -19.77 -6.26 24.66
CA ASN A 403 -20.78 -6.98 25.40
C ASN A 403 -20.79 -8.48 25.02
N ASP A 404 -21.77 -9.21 25.54
CA ASP A 404 -22.01 -10.64 25.30
C ASP A 404 -22.18 -11.03 23.82
N LYS A 405 -22.49 -10.08 22.93
CA LYS A 405 -22.80 -10.33 21.52
C LYS A 405 -21.70 -9.89 20.56
N TYR A 406 -20.92 -8.86 20.87
CA TYR A 406 -19.85 -8.35 19.99
C TYR A 406 -18.76 -7.57 20.73
N VAL A 407 -17.59 -7.46 20.08
CA VAL A 407 -16.60 -6.40 20.36
C VAL A 407 -16.64 -5.40 19.20
N LYS A 408 -16.92 -4.13 19.46
CA LYS A 408 -16.93 -3.07 18.44
C LYS A 408 -15.58 -2.39 18.42
N VAL A 409 -14.95 -2.29 17.25
CA VAL A 409 -13.61 -1.71 17.08
C VAL A 409 -13.58 -0.63 15.99
N LYS A 410 -12.71 0.36 16.15
CA LYS A 410 -12.37 1.38 15.14
C LYS A 410 -10.97 1.07 14.60
N ILE A 411 -10.81 1.05 13.28
CA ILE A 411 -9.54 0.72 12.59
C ILE A 411 -9.24 1.78 11.53
N ASP A 412 -8.06 2.42 11.58
CA ASP A 412 -7.70 3.50 10.66
C ASP A 412 -7.42 2.99 9.24
N ALA A 413 -6.70 1.88 9.10
CA ALA A 413 -6.28 1.27 7.84
C ALA A 413 -7.42 1.11 6.81
N TYR A 414 -8.62 0.79 7.29
CA TYR A 414 -9.75 0.27 6.50
C TYR A 414 -10.89 1.28 6.46
N ASP A 415 -10.77 2.31 5.61
CA ASP A 415 -11.74 3.42 5.46
C ASP A 415 -12.08 4.18 6.77
N ASN A 416 -11.23 4.13 7.81
CA ASN A 416 -11.56 4.53 9.20
C ASN A 416 -12.79 3.79 9.78
N GLY A 417 -13.04 2.57 9.30
CA GLY A 417 -14.26 1.82 9.57
C GLY A 417 -14.44 1.46 11.05
N THR A 418 -15.73 1.46 11.44
CA THR A 418 -16.20 0.73 12.62
C THR A 418 -16.50 -0.71 12.18
N TYR A 419 -15.96 -1.68 12.92
CA TYR A 419 -16.17 -3.10 12.69
C TYR A 419 -16.65 -3.79 13.96
N TYR A 420 -17.30 -4.95 13.79
CA TYR A 420 -17.78 -5.81 14.85
C TYR A 420 -17.03 -7.14 14.77
N LEU A 421 -16.40 -7.54 15.87
CA LEU A 421 -15.76 -8.83 16.05
C LEU A 421 -16.67 -9.72 16.90
N LYS A 422 -16.53 -11.03 16.76
CA LYS A 422 -17.21 -11.99 17.65
C LYS A 422 -16.59 -11.90 19.06
N PRO A 423 -17.35 -12.11 20.15
CA PRO A 423 -16.82 -12.03 21.52
C PRO A 423 -15.59 -12.92 21.76
N SER A 424 -15.54 -14.09 21.11
CA SER A 424 -14.40 -15.01 21.15
C SER A 424 -13.09 -14.39 20.64
N THR A 425 -13.13 -13.46 19.68
CA THR A 425 -11.96 -12.77 19.11
C THR A 425 -11.24 -11.90 20.15
N LYS A 426 -11.91 -11.47 21.23
CA LYS A 426 -11.30 -10.68 22.33
C LYS A 426 -10.01 -11.28 22.87
N ARG A 427 -9.87 -12.61 22.89
CA ARG A 427 -8.67 -13.33 23.36
C ARG A 427 -7.37 -12.89 22.65
N TYR A 428 -7.49 -12.40 21.42
CA TYR A 428 -6.38 -11.97 20.57
C TYR A 428 -6.10 -10.48 20.61
N LEU A 429 -6.99 -9.67 21.20
CA LEU A 429 -6.76 -8.23 21.34
C LEU A 429 -5.82 -8.00 22.52
N LYS A 430 -4.57 -7.64 22.24
CA LYS A 430 -3.57 -7.31 23.26
C LYS A 430 -3.48 -5.79 23.40
N ASP A 431 -3.22 -5.32 24.61
CA ASP A 431 -2.84 -3.93 24.84
C ASP A 431 -1.51 -3.66 24.12
N ALA A 432 -1.45 -2.62 23.29
CA ALA A 432 -0.28 -2.29 22.52
C ALA A 432 0.78 -1.50 23.32
N GLY A 433 0.44 -1.02 24.53
CA GLY A 433 1.33 -0.17 25.33
C GLY A 433 1.58 1.23 24.75
N ILE A 434 0.85 1.61 23.69
CA ILE A 434 1.00 2.91 23.01
C ILE A 434 0.23 3.97 23.80
N THR A 435 0.97 4.87 24.46
CA THR A 435 0.45 5.95 25.30
C THR A 435 0.64 7.35 24.70
N GLY A 436 1.16 7.45 23.47
CA GLY A 436 1.50 8.73 22.83
C GLY A 436 1.67 8.60 21.32
N GLU A 437 2.25 9.63 20.69
CA GLU A 437 2.51 9.64 19.24
C GLU A 437 3.52 8.54 18.84
N ILE A 438 3.26 7.84 17.73
CA ILE A 438 4.26 6.93 17.15
C ILE A 438 5.33 7.77 16.46
N THR A 439 6.58 7.54 16.84
CA THR A 439 7.75 8.29 16.36
C THR A 439 8.56 7.55 15.30
N ARG A 440 8.16 6.33 14.91
CA ARG A 440 8.88 5.47 13.95
C ARG A 440 7.92 4.71 13.02
N PHE A 441 8.13 4.84 11.73
CA PHE A 441 7.31 4.20 10.70
C PHE A 441 8.16 3.51 9.62
N ILE A 442 7.66 2.38 9.12
CA ILE A 442 8.16 1.67 7.95
C ILE A 442 7.03 1.66 6.91
N TYR A 443 7.20 2.34 5.79
CA TYR A 443 6.22 2.41 4.71
C TYR A 443 6.63 1.49 3.56
N VAL A 444 5.68 0.73 3.00
CA VAL A 444 5.92 -0.22 1.91
C VAL A 444 4.85 -0.11 0.82
N ASP A 445 5.28 0.12 -0.41
CA ASP A 445 4.43 0.17 -1.61
C ASP A 445 4.41 -1.20 -2.31
N ARG A 446 3.27 -1.92 -2.30
CA ARG A 446 3.14 -3.19 -3.03
C ARG A 446 3.03 -3.00 -4.55
N ALA A 447 2.64 -1.83 -5.05
CA ALA A 447 2.63 -1.53 -6.48
C ALA A 447 4.03 -1.13 -6.98
N SER A 448 4.73 -0.24 -6.26
CA SER A 448 6.06 0.24 -6.64
C SER A 448 7.20 -0.71 -6.24
N GLN A 449 6.97 -1.62 -5.29
CA GLN A 449 7.97 -2.53 -4.72
C GLN A 449 9.16 -1.78 -4.09
N ASP A 450 8.84 -0.81 -3.24
CA ASP A 450 9.81 -0.04 -2.45
C ASP A 450 9.37 0.15 -1.00
N GLU A 451 10.33 0.68 -0.23
CA GLU A 451 10.29 0.91 1.21
C GLU A 451 10.82 2.33 1.51
N ILE A 452 10.19 2.99 2.47
CA ILE A 452 10.69 4.21 3.12
C ILE A 452 10.62 4.01 4.64
N VAL A 453 11.72 4.23 5.36
CA VAL A 453 11.78 4.19 6.83
C VAL A 453 11.99 5.60 7.35
N ILE A 454 11.14 6.04 8.28
CA ILE A 454 11.20 7.39 8.86
C ILE A 454 11.18 7.35 10.39
N GLU A 455 11.79 8.38 11.00
CA GLU A 455 11.63 8.66 12.43
C GLU A 455 11.42 10.15 12.72
N LYS A 456 10.79 10.45 13.86
CA LYS A 456 10.41 11.81 14.25
C LYS A 456 11.66 12.65 14.52
N SER A 457 11.79 13.78 13.82
CA SER A 457 12.92 14.71 13.98
C SER A 457 12.40 16.11 14.29
N GLY A 458 12.44 16.49 15.57
CA GLY A 458 11.83 17.72 16.07
C GLY A 458 10.34 17.81 15.70
N SER A 459 9.93 18.94 15.12
CA SER A 459 8.57 19.14 14.59
C SER A 459 8.29 18.31 13.31
N GLY A 460 9.32 17.95 12.53
CA GLY A 460 9.23 17.20 11.29
C GLY A 460 9.54 15.70 11.44
N TRP A 461 10.03 15.13 10.34
CA TRP A 461 10.35 13.70 10.15
C TRP A 461 11.64 13.59 9.35
N ASN A 462 12.51 12.63 9.69
CA ASN A 462 13.71 12.31 8.91
C ASN A 462 13.52 10.98 8.17
N VAL A 463 13.93 10.91 6.91
CA VAL A 463 14.08 9.66 6.16
C VAL A 463 15.38 8.98 6.55
N VAL A 464 15.26 7.93 7.35
CA VAL A 464 16.37 7.15 7.90
C VAL A 464 17.04 6.29 6.82
N THR A 465 16.21 5.63 6.01
CA THR A 465 16.62 4.85 4.83
C THR A 465 15.45 4.72 3.86
N SER A 466 15.73 4.50 2.57
CA SER A 466 14.76 3.98 1.61
C SER A 466 15.41 2.91 0.73
N SER A 467 14.62 1.99 0.17
CA SER A 467 15.14 0.92 -0.68
C SER A 467 14.05 0.37 -1.62
N PHE A 468 14.47 -0.30 -2.68
CA PHE A 468 13.60 -1.26 -3.35
C PHE A 468 13.43 -2.54 -2.51
N VAL A 469 12.29 -3.22 -2.65
CA VAL A 469 11.98 -4.49 -1.95
C VAL A 469 11.33 -5.52 -2.89
N THR A 470 10.91 -6.68 -2.38
CA THR A 470 10.01 -7.61 -3.09
C THR A 470 8.93 -8.14 -2.15
N THR A 471 7.67 -7.79 -2.41
CA THR A 471 6.52 -8.18 -1.57
C THR A 471 5.90 -9.52 -2.02
N GLY A 472 4.98 -10.04 -1.20
CA GLY A 472 4.25 -11.29 -1.44
C GLY A 472 3.38 -11.24 -2.71
N LYS A 473 3.35 -12.34 -3.47
CA LYS A 473 2.66 -12.43 -4.76
C LYS A 473 1.32 -13.17 -4.71
N ASP A 474 0.40 -12.72 -5.55
CA ASP A 474 -0.95 -13.25 -5.78
C ASP A 474 -1.05 -14.61 -6.49
N ALA A 475 -0.29 -15.65 -6.11
CA ALA A 475 -0.21 -16.87 -6.95
C ALA A 475 -0.01 -18.20 -6.19
N GLY A 476 -0.93 -19.14 -6.39
CA GLY A 476 -0.82 -20.52 -5.89
C GLY A 476 -0.69 -20.57 -4.36
N ASN A 477 0.34 -21.26 -3.87
CA ASN A 477 0.69 -21.33 -2.44
C ASN A 477 1.49 -20.08 -1.97
N SER A 478 1.22 -18.93 -2.58
CA SER A 478 1.81 -17.63 -2.23
C SER A 478 0.68 -16.67 -1.88
N PHE A 479 0.85 -15.93 -0.79
CA PHE A 479 -0.07 -14.86 -0.40
C PHE A 479 0.51 -13.51 -0.77
N ALA A 480 -0.36 -12.56 -1.11
CA ALA A 480 -0.02 -11.14 -1.11
C ALA A 480 0.50 -10.72 0.27
N THR A 481 1.42 -9.75 0.31
CA THR A 481 1.64 -8.98 1.54
C THR A 481 0.35 -8.25 1.90
N PRO A 482 -0.16 -8.35 3.15
CA PRO A 482 -1.42 -7.76 3.53
C PRO A 482 -1.37 -6.22 3.51
N TYR A 483 -2.52 -5.61 3.21
CA TYR A 483 -2.77 -4.18 3.27
C TYR A 483 -3.13 -3.77 4.70
N GLY A 484 -2.52 -2.71 5.23
CA GLY A 484 -2.92 -2.15 6.52
C GLY A 484 -1.84 -1.41 7.31
N THR A 485 -2.21 -1.13 8.56
CA THR A 485 -1.41 -0.46 9.60
C THR A 485 -1.07 -1.51 10.66
N PHE A 486 0.19 -1.91 10.78
CA PHE A 486 0.61 -3.04 11.61
C PHE A 486 1.65 -2.64 12.67
N LEU A 487 1.47 -3.08 13.91
CA LEU A 487 2.50 -2.91 14.95
C LEU A 487 3.55 -4.02 14.83
N ILE A 488 4.81 -3.67 14.56
CA ILE A 488 5.92 -4.64 14.52
C ILE A 488 5.93 -5.48 15.81
N ALA A 489 6.00 -6.81 15.66
CA ALA A 489 5.91 -7.73 16.81
C ALA A 489 7.28 -7.93 17.46
N TYR A 490 8.25 -8.39 16.67
CA TYR A 490 9.62 -8.67 17.08
C TYR A 490 10.52 -8.79 15.84
N SER A 491 11.82 -8.83 16.06
CA SER A 491 12.81 -9.27 15.08
C SER A 491 13.66 -10.42 15.60
N LYS A 492 14.29 -11.21 14.72
CA LYS A 492 15.19 -12.32 15.07
C LYS A 492 16.31 -12.47 14.03
N PRO A 493 17.52 -12.92 14.41
CA PRO A 493 18.69 -12.87 13.52
C PRO A 493 18.56 -13.78 12.29
N VAL A 494 17.79 -14.86 12.37
CA VAL A 494 17.54 -15.80 11.28
C VAL A 494 16.08 -16.28 11.29
N MET A 495 15.48 -16.40 10.11
CA MET A 495 14.24 -17.15 9.91
C MET A 495 14.51 -18.40 9.06
N SER A 496 14.29 -19.55 9.68
CA SER A 496 14.37 -20.88 9.05
C SER A 496 13.15 -21.18 8.19
N TYR A 497 13.36 -21.85 7.05
CA TYR A 497 12.29 -22.40 6.19
C TYR A 497 12.27 -23.92 6.28
N THR A 498 11.09 -24.52 6.50
CA THR A 498 10.89 -25.97 6.48
C THR A 498 10.62 -26.51 5.08
N GLY A 499 10.94 -27.78 4.84
CA GLY A 499 10.64 -28.45 3.57
C GLY A 499 9.15 -28.69 3.35
N SER A 500 8.70 -28.74 2.10
CA SER A 500 7.31 -29.12 1.78
C SER A 500 7.06 -30.56 2.25
N GLY A 501 6.17 -30.75 3.21
CA GLY A 501 5.86 -32.07 3.79
C GLY A 501 6.85 -32.58 4.86
N SER A 502 7.77 -31.74 5.36
CA SER A 502 8.64 -32.13 6.50
C SER A 502 8.95 -30.96 7.43
N ASN A 503 9.17 -31.26 8.72
CA ASN A 503 9.61 -30.26 9.70
C ASN A 503 11.13 -29.97 9.62
N ALA A 504 11.84 -30.57 8.66
CA ALA A 504 13.27 -30.35 8.46
C ALA A 504 13.53 -28.95 7.87
N VAL A 505 14.50 -28.22 8.44
CA VAL A 505 14.90 -26.91 7.92
C VAL A 505 15.76 -27.08 6.67
N VAL A 506 15.30 -26.53 5.55
CA VAL A 506 15.93 -26.66 4.22
C VAL A 506 16.61 -25.37 3.75
N GLY A 507 16.42 -24.25 4.45
CA GLY A 507 17.00 -22.96 4.09
C GLY A 507 16.75 -21.88 5.13
N ASP A 508 17.27 -20.69 4.87
CA ASP A 508 17.15 -19.52 5.75
C ASP A 508 16.89 -18.20 5.01
N ALA A 509 16.54 -17.17 5.78
CA ALA A 509 16.76 -15.76 5.48
C ALA A 509 17.26 -15.05 6.74
N ARG A 510 18.12 -14.04 6.59
CA ARG A 510 18.69 -13.27 7.70
C ARG A 510 17.81 -12.09 8.12
N TYR A 511 17.98 -11.66 9.38
CA TYR A 511 17.41 -10.43 9.96
C TYR A 511 15.89 -10.32 9.75
N ALA A 512 15.14 -11.25 10.31
CA ALA A 512 13.71 -11.35 10.07
C ALA A 512 12.90 -10.51 11.06
N VAL A 513 12.05 -9.59 10.57
CA VAL A 513 11.15 -8.74 11.38
C VAL A 513 9.69 -9.14 11.13
N ARG A 514 8.97 -9.62 12.15
CA ARG A 514 7.55 -10.01 12.01
C ARG A 514 6.66 -8.77 11.99
N PHE A 515 5.91 -8.59 10.90
CA PHE A 515 4.95 -7.50 10.75
C PHE A 515 3.49 -7.96 10.69
N SER A 516 3.18 -9.14 10.13
CA SER A 516 1.80 -9.67 10.11
C SER A 516 1.76 -11.18 9.83
N GLY A 517 1.43 -11.97 10.86
CA GLY A 517 1.36 -13.43 10.81
C GLY A 517 2.71 -14.05 10.44
N GLY A 518 2.69 -14.99 9.49
CA GLY A 518 3.89 -15.50 8.80
C GLY A 518 4.52 -14.53 7.81
N GLY A 519 4.08 -13.27 7.75
CA GLY A 519 4.70 -12.19 6.98
C GLY A 519 5.83 -11.53 7.76
N TYR A 520 7.04 -11.66 7.22
CA TYR A 520 8.26 -11.05 7.75
C TYR A 520 8.91 -10.13 6.71
N MET A 521 9.53 -9.04 7.16
CA MET A 521 10.64 -8.42 6.44
C MET A 521 11.86 -9.33 6.63
N HIS A 522 12.62 -9.64 5.59
CA HIS A 522 13.86 -10.40 5.73
C HIS A 522 14.83 -10.15 4.56
N GLY A 523 16.07 -10.65 4.69
CA GLY A 523 17.10 -10.59 3.65
C GLY A 523 16.81 -11.54 2.48
N ILE A 524 17.82 -11.84 1.66
CA ILE A 524 17.64 -12.73 0.51
C ILE A 524 17.53 -14.19 0.99
N PRO A 525 16.38 -14.86 0.77
CA PRO A 525 16.21 -16.25 1.20
C PRO A 525 16.98 -17.22 0.31
N SER A 526 17.46 -18.33 0.86
CA SER A 526 18.04 -19.41 0.05
C SER A 526 17.98 -20.78 0.73
N LEU A 527 17.70 -21.82 -0.05
CA LEU A 527 17.88 -23.22 0.38
C LEU A 527 19.36 -23.52 0.60
N PHE A 528 19.69 -24.23 1.67
CA PHE A 528 21.07 -24.59 2.01
C PHE A 528 21.76 -25.37 0.89
N GLU A 529 21.05 -26.32 0.29
CA GLU A 529 21.54 -27.13 -0.82
C GLU A 529 20.96 -26.69 -2.18
N PRO A 530 21.71 -26.87 -3.29
CA PRO A 530 23.13 -27.21 -3.33
C PRO A 530 24.00 -26.05 -2.83
N LYS A 531 24.91 -26.31 -1.86
CA LYS A 531 25.77 -25.29 -1.21
C LYS A 531 26.55 -24.44 -2.21
N ASN A 532 27.16 -25.07 -3.20
CA ASN A 532 27.99 -24.43 -4.24
C ASN A 532 27.24 -23.36 -5.08
N THR A 533 25.91 -23.46 -5.19
CA THR A 533 25.08 -22.49 -5.93
C THR A 533 24.39 -21.46 -5.03
N ARG A 534 24.53 -21.54 -3.69
CA ARG A 534 23.72 -20.78 -2.74
C ARG A 534 23.79 -19.27 -2.95
N GLU A 535 25.00 -18.70 -3.08
CA GLU A 535 25.19 -17.27 -3.31
C GLU A 535 24.81 -16.84 -4.75
N GLN A 536 24.96 -17.72 -5.75
CA GLN A 536 24.46 -17.45 -7.11
C GLN A 536 22.93 -17.35 -7.12
N ARG A 537 22.24 -18.25 -6.41
CA ARG A 537 20.77 -18.23 -6.22
C ARG A 537 20.32 -16.99 -5.44
N LYS A 538 21.08 -16.56 -4.43
CA LYS A 538 20.83 -15.28 -3.74
C LYS A 538 21.01 -14.09 -4.68
N ALA A 539 22.12 -14.00 -5.43
CA ALA A 539 22.34 -12.93 -6.39
C ALA A 539 21.25 -12.86 -7.49
N ALA A 540 20.79 -14.01 -7.99
CA ALA A 540 19.67 -14.09 -8.94
C ALA A 540 18.34 -13.60 -8.33
N THR A 541 18.14 -13.79 -7.02
CA THR A 541 16.96 -13.29 -6.29
C THR A 541 17.07 -11.80 -6.01
N ALA A 542 18.24 -11.30 -5.61
CA ALA A 542 18.52 -9.88 -5.38
C ALA A 542 18.31 -9.03 -6.66
N LYS A 543 18.64 -9.57 -7.84
CA LYS A 543 18.34 -8.93 -9.15
C LYS A 543 16.85 -8.73 -9.44
N LYS A 544 15.93 -9.35 -8.69
CA LYS A 544 14.47 -9.13 -8.81
C LYS A 544 13.92 -8.08 -7.85
N ILE A 545 14.75 -7.51 -6.96
CA ILE A 545 14.30 -6.48 -6.03
C ILE A 545 13.83 -5.23 -6.79
N GLY A 546 12.66 -4.72 -6.42
CA GLY A 546 11.96 -3.63 -7.10
C GLY A 546 11.37 -3.98 -8.48
N THR A 547 11.15 -5.26 -8.84
CA THR A 547 10.42 -5.62 -10.07
C THR A 547 9.01 -6.13 -9.77
N TYR A 548 8.73 -7.43 -9.84
CA TYR A 548 7.40 -7.96 -9.55
C TYR A 548 7.33 -8.55 -8.13
N PRO A 549 6.15 -8.51 -7.48
CA PRO A 549 5.90 -9.32 -6.30
C PRO A 549 6.24 -10.78 -6.60
N GLU A 550 7.16 -11.35 -5.83
CA GLU A 550 7.74 -12.68 -6.05
C GLU A 550 7.91 -13.49 -4.74
N SER A 551 7.41 -12.96 -3.63
CA SER A 551 7.51 -13.53 -2.28
C SER A 551 6.24 -14.32 -1.88
N HIS A 552 6.29 -15.02 -0.75
CA HIS A 552 5.14 -15.66 -0.12
C HIS A 552 4.83 -14.89 1.18
N LYS A 553 3.87 -13.95 1.14
CA LYS A 553 3.47 -13.00 2.21
C LYS A 553 4.55 -11.99 2.67
N CYS A 554 5.80 -12.40 2.76
CA CYS A 554 6.96 -11.66 3.26
C CYS A 554 7.43 -10.53 2.34
N ILE A 555 8.36 -9.71 2.84
CA ILE A 555 8.98 -8.58 2.14
C ILE A 555 10.51 -8.82 2.11
N ARG A 556 11.07 -9.04 0.92
CA ARG A 556 12.51 -9.31 0.74
C ARG A 556 13.30 -8.02 0.52
N HIS A 557 14.47 -7.93 1.13
CA HIS A 557 15.41 -6.82 1.03
C HIS A 557 16.81 -7.36 0.69
N TYR A 558 17.74 -6.46 0.39
CA TYR A 558 19.16 -6.79 0.42
C TYR A 558 19.59 -7.12 1.87
N ASP A 559 20.50 -8.09 2.04
CA ASP A 559 20.90 -8.62 3.36
C ASP A 559 21.40 -7.54 4.34
N ASP A 560 21.97 -6.46 3.82
CA ASP A 560 22.53 -5.32 4.56
C ASP A 560 21.49 -4.20 4.82
N GLN A 561 20.56 -3.93 3.88
CA GLN A 561 19.39 -3.07 4.10
C GLN A 561 18.58 -3.55 5.32
N ILE A 562 18.21 -4.82 5.35
CA ILE A 562 17.43 -5.36 6.46
C ILE A 562 18.24 -5.48 7.75
N LYS A 563 19.57 -5.67 7.66
CA LYS A 563 20.44 -5.63 8.86
C LYS A 563 20.36 -4.26 9.52
N PHE A 564 20.45 -3.19 8.73
CA PHE A 564 20.32 -1.83 9.25
C PHE A 564 18.98 -1.63 9.99
N ILE A 565 17.86 -2.04 9.38
CA ILE A 565 16.53 -1.91 9.99
C ILE A 565 16.40 -2.77 11.26
N TYR A 566 16.93 -4.00 11.23
CA TYR A 566 16.99 -4.91 12.38
C TYR A 566 17.80 -4.32 13.54
N ASP A 567 18.90 -3.62 13.28
CA ASP A 567 19.68 -2.94 14.31
C ASP A 567 18.97 -1.67 14.80
N TRP A 568 18.45 -0.83 13.89
CA TRP A 568 17.72 0.43 14.18
C TRP A 568 16.46 0.23 15.03
N LEU A 569 15.72 -0.88 14.83
CA LEU A 569 14.59 -1.26 15.70
C LEU A 569 15.00 -1.47 17.18
N GLY A 570 16.27 -1.71 17.45
CA GLY A 570 16.80 -1.95 18.79
C GLY A 570 16.43 -3.32 19.37
N ASN A 571 16.48 -3.43 20.68
CA ASN A 571 16.00 -4.58 21.44
C ASN A 571 15.56 -4.16 22.85
N SER A 572 14.28 -4.34 23.18
CA SER A 572 13.75 -4.20 24.55
C SER A 572 13.71 -5.53 25.32
N THR A 573 14.01 -6.66 24.67
CA THR A 573 14.07 -8.02 25.26
C THR A 573 15.48 -8.65 25.13
N PRO A 574 16.53 -8.08 25.77
CA PRO A 574 17.84 -8.72 25.82
C PRO A 574 17.80 -10.03 26.61
N GLY A 575 18.36 -11.10 26.05
CA GLY A 575 18.40 -12.42 26.69
C GLY A 575 17.16 -13.30 26.49
N ASP A 576 16.24 -12.92 25.61
CA ASP A 576 15.09 -13.76 25.21
C ASP A 576 15.55 -15.16 24.73
N SER A 577 14.87 -16.21 25.22
CA SER A 577 15.26 -17.61 25.00
C SER A 577 15.05 -18.13 23.57
N GLU A 578 14.19 -17.47 22.78
CA GLU A 578 13.98 -17.77 21.35
C GLU A 578 14.80 -16.82 20.44
N GLY A 579 15.58 -15.90 21.03
CA GLY A 579 16.33 -14.87 20.32
C GLY A 579 15.45 -13.77 19.72
N LEU A 580 14.23 -13.58 20.27
CA LEU A 580 13.29 -12.56 19.84
C LEU A 580 13.64 -11.19 20.43
N ARG A 581 13.71 -10.20 19.56
CA ARG A 581 14.03 -8.81 19.88
C ARG A 581 12.81 -7.94 19.63
N VAL A 582 12.05 -7.64 20.68
CA VAL A 582 10.97 -6.64 20.62
C VAL A 582 11.61 -5.27 20.35
N PRO A 583 11.03 -4.38 19.51
CA PRO A 583 11.60 -3.07 19.26
C PRO A 583 11.81 -2.25 20.56
N SER A 584 12.87 -1.45 20.61
CA SER A 584 13.10 -0.52 21.73
C SER A 584 12.14 0.69 21.71
N VAL A 585 11.50 0.96 20.57
CA VAL A 585 10.50 2.01 20.38
C VAL A 585 9.35 1.43 19.55
N PRO A 586 8.07 1.61 19.93
CA PRO A 586 6.92 1.18 19.15
C PRO A 586 7.02 1.68 17.70
N THR A 587 7.09 0.75 16.75
CA THR A 587 7.32 1.02 15.33
C THR A 587 6.18 0.43 14.52
N VAL A 588 5.60 1.23 13.62
CA VAL A 588 4.41 0.86 12.85
C VAL A 588 4.75 0.68 11.37
N MET A 589 4.34 -0.44 10.78
CA MET A 589 4.40 -0.65 9.34
C MET A 589 3.11 -0.18 8.67
N LEU A 590 3.26 0.56 7.58
CA LEU A 590 2.18 1.03 6.69
C LEU A 590 2.35 0.35 5.33
N VAL A 591 1.42 -0.52 4.94
CA VAL A 591 1.47 -1.21 3.64
C VAL A 591 0.30 -0.79 2.77
N LYS A 592 0.58 -0.26 1.57
CA LYS A 592 -0.45 0.05 0.55
C LYS A 592 -0.53 -0.99 -0.57
#